data_AF-A0A6V7JSA1-F1
#
_entry.id   AF-A0A6V7JSA1-F1
#
_cell.length_a   1.000
_cell.length_b   1.000
_cell.length_c   1.000
_cell.angle_alpha   90.00
_cell.angle_beta   90.00
_cell.angle_gamma   90.00
#
_symmetry.space_group_name_H-M   'P 1'
#
loop_
_entity.id
_entity.type
_entity.pdbx_description
1 polymer ?
#
loop_
_entity_poly.entity_id
_entity_poly.type
_entity_poly.pdbx_seq_one_letter_code
_entity_poly.pdbx_strand_id
1 'polypeptide(L)'
;TTYPILPTNGTAQVQIFNPRDCQLPIIINNQSIILEPFGIWSEKNLETTGIKYLPYTADFSQCGGVKSDSGAIAAFEARTTSYILGESSYYGYQDFCNKTRTGNPAIRVLVYSRINLNVTRIELSGIDFVFEINGTGATAVAEFLPGKYDVKINGKVVSDIVLRLGGVYTLQTNIDVDETKVGLSIVTPPNSVHVLWILPQYIALTIAEVLFLITGVAFVFTEAPSSMKSLMQASWWLTVGFGNMIIVIISHAKLVNRQ
;
A
#
# COMPACT_ATOMS: atom_id res chain seq x y z
N THR A 1 13.92 -3.00 6.78
CA THR A 1 13.49 -1.63 6.44
C THR A 1 12.30 -1.74 5.49
N THR A 2 11.23 -0.95 5.69
CA THR A 2 10.00 -1.03 4.88
C THR A 2 10.07 -0.18 3.61
N TYR A 3 11.22 0.44 3.34
CA TYR A 3 11.41 1.29 2.16
C TYR A 3 11.71 0.45 0.91
N PRO A 4 11.13 0.82 -0.24
CA PRO A 4 11.44 0.17 -1.50
C PRO A 4 12.92 0.40 -1.87
N ILE A 5 13.56 -0.64 -2.38
CA ILE A 5 14.86 -0.52 -3.06
C ILE A 5 14.53 -0.05 -4.46
N LEU A 6 14.98 1.15 -4.81
CA LEU A 6 14.76 1.75 -6.12
C LEU A 6 16.02 1.54 -6.99
N PRO A 7 15.86 1.31 -8.30
CA PRO A 7 16.99 1.14 -9.20
C PRO A 7 17.79 2.44 -9.28
N THR A 8 19.11 2.33 -9.10
CA THR A 8 20.09 3.40 -9.32
C THR A 8 20.84 3.17 -10.64
N ASN A 9 21.74 4.08 -11.01
CA ASN A 9 22.64 3.87 -12.15
C ASN A 9 23.36 2.51 -12.03
N GLY A 10 23.45 1.78 -13.14
CA GLY A 10 23.95 0.40 -13.22
C GLY A 10 22.93 -0.70 -12.90
N THR A 11 21.72 -0.36 -12.47
CA THR A 11 20.67 -1.32 -12.13
C THR A 11 19.33 -0.96 -12.76
N ALA A 12 18.49 -1.96 -13.02
CA ALA A 12 17.11 -1.82 -13.47
C ALA A 12 16.19 -2.75 -12.68
N GLN A 13 14.91 -2.41 -12.64
CA GLN A 13 13.87 -3.25 -12.06
C GLN A 13 12.81 -3.56 -13.11
N VAL A 14 12.42 -4.82 -13.19
CA VAL A 14 11.39 -5.30 -14.13
C VAL A 14 10.31 -6.04 -13.37
N GLN A 15 9.06 -5.77 -13.71
CA GLN A 15 7.91 -6.45 -13.15
C GLN A 15 6.99 -6.96 -14.26
N ILE A 16 6.36 -8.09 -14.01
CA ILE A 16 5.35 -8.67 -14.91
C ILE A 16 4.09 -8.92 -14.12
N PHE A 17 3.00 -8.38 -14.62
CA PHE A 17 1.67 -8.54 -14.05
C PHE A 17 0.89 -9.57 -14.84
N ASN A 18 0.18 -10.46 -14.13
CA ASN A 18 -0.80 -11.34 -14.72
C ASN A 18 -2.21 -10.86 -14.36
N PRO A 19 -2.82 -9.97 -15.17
CA PRO A 19 -4.16 -9.46 -14.91
C PRO A 19 -5.26 -10.45 -15.28
N ARG A 20 -4.94 -11.72 -15.58
CA ARG A 20 -5.92 -12.74 -15.94
C ARG A 20 -6.27 -13.61 -14.75
N ASP A 21 -7.46 -14.19 -14.80
CA ASP A 21 -7.92 -15.15 -13.78
C ASP A 21 -7.50 -16.59 -14.10
N CYS A 22 -6.24 -16.77 -14.48
CA CYS A 22 -5.65 -18.06 -14.84
C CYS A 22 -4.16 -18.05 -14.47
N GLN A 23 -3.61 -19.24 -14.23
CA GLN A 23 -2.17 -19.38 -14.06
C GLN A 23 -1.46 -19.17 -15.40
N LEU A 24 -0.38 -18.39 -15.36
CA LEU A 24 0.43 -18.08 -16.52
C LEU A 24 1.86 -18.59 -16.29
N PRO A 25 2.21 -19.78 -16.83
CA PRO A 25 3.59 -20.25 -16.85
C PRO A 25 4.43 -19.36 -17.78
N ILE A 26 5.54 -18.84 -17.26
CA ILE A 26 6.48 -18.02 -18.00
C ILE A 26 7.91 -18.49 -17.73
N ILE A 27 8.69 -18.60 -18.79
CA ILE A 27 10.13 -18.79 -18.73
C ILE A 27 10.77 -17.44 -19.05
N ILE A 28 11.50 -16.85 -18.10
CA ILE A 28 12.16 -15.55 -18.26
C ILE A 28 13.62 -15.73 -17.91
N ASN A 29 14.52 -15.32 -18.81
CA ASN A 29 15.97 -15.44 -18.58
C ASN A 29 16.39 -16.84 -18.09
N ASN A 30 15.83 -17.88 -18.71
CA ASN A 30 16.06 -19.30 -18.40
C ASN A 30 15.57 -19.78 -17.02
N GLN A 31 14.73 -19.00 -16.34
CA GLN A 31 14.03 -19.41 -15.11
C GLN A 31 12.54 -19.65 -15.41
N SER A 32 12.02 -20.80 -14.98
CA SER A 32 10.61 -21.13 -15.10
C SER A 32 9.85 -20.69 -13.86
N ILE A 33 8.75 -19.96 -14.07
CA ILE A 33 7.95 -19.34 -13.03
C ILE A 33 6.47 -19.50 -13.40
N ILE A 34 5.62 -19.71 -12.42
CA ILE A 34 4.17 -19.73 -12.61
C ILE A 34 3.62 -18.45 -11.96
N LEU A 35 3.05 -17.56 -12.77
CA LEU A 35 2.36 -16.38 -12.26
C LEU A 35 0.91 -16.77 -11.95
N GLU A 36 0.56 -16.71 -10.67
CA GLU A 36 -0.82 -16.91 -10.21
C GLU A 36 -1.78 -15.84 -10.78
N PRO A 37 -3.10 -16.11 -10.79
CA PRO A 37 -4.12 -15.13 -11.10
C PRO A 37 -3.94 -13.82 -10.32
N PHE A 38 -3.97 -12.68 -11.01
CA PHE A 38 -3.71 -11.36 -10.42
C PHE A 38 -2.38 -11.26 -9.66
N GLY A 39 -1.42 -12.12 -10.01
CA GLY A 39 -0.08 -12.16 -9.45
C GLY A 39 0.86 -11.12 -10.06
N ILE A 40 2.00 -10.94 -9.38
CA ILE A 40 3.11 -10.11 -9.82
C ILE A 40 4.41 -10.89 -9.68
N TRP A 41 5.22 -10.90 -10.72
CA TRP A 41 6.63 -11.27 -10.64
C TRP A 41 7.50 -10.01 -10.70
N SER A 42 8.60 -9.98 -9.95
CA SER A 42 9.51 -8.83 -9.94
C SER A 42 10.97 -9.25 -9.81
N GLU A 43 11.81 -8.75 -10.71
CA GLU A 43 13.26 -8.74 -10.57
C GLU A 43 13.72 -7.34 -10.18
N LYS A 44 14.35 -7.21 -9.01
CA LYS A 44 14.69 -5.92 -8.40
C LYS A 44 16.13 -5.50 -8.63
N ASN A 45 17.02 -6.47 -8.87
CA ASN A 45 18.46 -6.24 -8.92
C ASN A 45 19.02 -6.70 -10.27
N LEU A 46 18.49 -6.17 -11.37
CA LEU A 46 19.02 -6.47 -12.69
C LEU A 46 20.18 -5.53 -13.01
N GLU A 47 21.40 -6.04 -13.08
CA GLU A 47 22.56 -5.26 -13.52
C GLU A 47 22.45 -4.97 -15.03
N THR A 48 22.47 -3.67 -15.39
CA THR A 48 22.42 -3.19 -16.77
C THR A 48 22.94 -1.76 -16.89
N THR A 49 23.64 -1.50 -17.99
CA THR A 49 23.97 -0.16 -18.50
C THR A 49 23.12 0.12 -19.74
N GLY A 50 22.32 1.19 -19.71
CA GLY A 50 21.38 1.53 -20.78
C GLY A 50 20.13 0.63 -20.82
N ILE A 51 20.04 -0.25 -21.81
CA ILE A 51 18.86 -1.11 -22.05
C ILE A 51 19.31 -2.57 -22.14
N LYS A 52 18.67 -3.45 -21.37
CA LYS A 52 18.88 -4.90 -21.43
C LYS A 52 17.59 -5.61 -21.81
N TYR A 53 17.64 -6.41 -22.87
CA TYR A 53 16.50 -7.20 -23.30
C TYR A 53 16.49 -8.56 -22.59
N LEU A 54 15.37 -8.90 -21.97
CA LEU A 54 15.13 -10.16 -21.29
C LEU A 54 14.23 -11.02 -22.17
N PRO A 55 14.74 -12.14 -22.73
CA PRO A 55 13.90 -13.05 -23.49
C PRO A 55 12.90 -13.73 -22.54
N TYR A 56 11.67 -13.86 -23.01
CA TYR A 56 10.62 -14.58 -22.32
C TYR A 56 9.88 -15.53 -23.26
N THR A 57 9.32 -16.59 -22.68
CA THR A 57 8.36 -17.48 -23.32
C THR A 57 7.20 -17.68 -22.37
N ALA A 58 5.98 -17.35 -22.79
CA ALA A 58 4.77 -17.46 -21.98
C ALA A 58 3.79 -18.47 -22.60
N ASP A 59 3.21 -19.33 -21.77
CA ASP A 59 2.20 -20.32 -22.19
C ASP A 59 0.81 -19.83 -21.81
N PHE A 60 0.01 -19.40 -22.81
CA PHE A 60 -1.35 -18.91 -22.59
C PHE A 60 -2.43 -20.00 -22.72
N SER A 61 -2.05 -21.27 -22.87
CA SER A 61 -3.02 -22.37 -23.05
C SER A 61 -4.01 -22.49 -21.89
N GLN A 62 -3.54 -22.26 -20.65
CA GLN A 62 -4.38 -22.27 -19.45
C GLN A 62 -5.34 -21.07 -19.35
N CYS A 63 -5.11 -20.05 -20.18
CA CYS A 63 -5.92 -18.84 -20.24
C CYS A 63 -6.86 -18.82 -21.46
N GLY A 64 -6.92 -19.91 -22.23
CA GLY A 64 -7.72 -20.01 -23.47
C GLY A 64 -7.06 -19.37 -24.70
N GLY A 65 -5.77 -19.06 -24.62
CA GLY A 65 -5.00 -18.40 -25.68
C GLY A 65 -4.06 -19.33 -26.45
N VAL A 66 -3.15 -18.73 -27.21
CA VAL A 66 -2.10 -19.45 -27.97
C VAL A 66 -1.22 -20.28 -27.03
N LYS A 67 -0.84 -21.48 -27.49
CA LYS A 67 -0.07 -22.45 -26.68
C LYS A 67 1.29 -21.92 -26.19
N SER A 68 1.95 -21.06 -26.93
CA SER A 68 3.21 -20.44 -26.50
C SER A 68 3.47 -19.20 -27.34
N ASP A 69 3.84 -18.11 -26.68
CA ASP A 69 4.35 -16.90 -27.32
C ASP A 69 5.72 -16.55 -26.73
N SER A 70 6.60 -16.03 -27.57
CA SER A 70 7.97 -15.70 -27.19
C SER A 70 8.32 -14.29 -27.64
N GLY A 71 9.03 -13.57 -26.79
CA GLY A 71 9.46 -12.22 -27.09
C GLY A 71 10.62 -11.79 -26.22
N ALA A 72 10.91 -10.49 -26.23
CA ALA A 72 11.86 -9.88 -25.32
C ALA A 72 11.28 -8.60 -24.72
N ILE A 73 11.33 -8.49 -23.40
CA ILE A 73 10.98 -7.27 -22.67
C ILE A 73 12.23 -6.45 -22.38
N ALA A 74 12.10 -5.13 -22.28
CA ALA A 74 13.23 -4.23 -22.07
C ALA A 74 13.35 -3.81 -20.60
N ALA A 75 14.55 -3.92 -20.05
CA ALA A 75 14.90 -3.32 -18.77
C ALA A 75 15.67 -2.03 -19.03
N PHE A 76 15.19 -0.92 -18.47
CA PHE A 76 15.82 0.39 -18.61
C PHE A 76 16.57 0.74 -17.33
N GLU A 77 17.84 1.14 -17.46
CA GLU A 77 18.67 1.59 -16.34
C GLU A 77 18.00 2.71 -15.52
N ALA A 78 18.15 2.63 -14.20
CA ALA A 78 17.59 3.57 -13.21
C ALA A 78 16.06 3.72 -13.29
N ARG A 79 15.35 2.75 -13.87
CA ARG A 79 13.89 2.75 -13.98
C ARG A 79 13.29 1.41 -13.56
N THR A 80 12.09 1.49 -13.01
CA THR A 80 11.22 0.33 -12.83
C THR A 80 10.25 0.26 -13.99
N THR A 81 10.27 -0.84 -14.72
CA THR A 81 9.41 -1.05 -15.90
C THR A 81 8.52 -2.24 -15.65
N SER A 82 7.23 -2.06 -15.90
CA SER A 82 6.20 -3.07 -15.64
C SER A 82 5.54 -3.49 -16.95
N TYR A 83 5.30 -4.78 -17.07
CA TYR A 83 4.82 -5.40 -18.30
C TYR A 83 3.55 -6.21 -18.07
N ILE A 84 2.66 -6.15 -19.05
CA ILE A 84 1.58 -7.12 -19.24
C ILE A 84 1.90 -7.90 -20.50
N LEU A 85 1.95 -9.23 -20.40
CA LEU A 85 2.12 -10.09 -21.56
C LEU A 85 0.74 -10.41 -22.16
N GLY A 86 0.56 -10.05 -23.43
CA GLY A 86 -0.61 -10.36 -24.26
C GLY A 86 -0.31 -11.52 -25.21
N GLU A 87 -1.35 -12.00 -25.89
CA GLU A 87 -1.19 -12.96 -26.99
C GLU A 87 -0.70 -12.17 -28.22
N SER A 88 0.54 -12.39 -28.67
CA SER A 88 1.20 -11.72 -29.80
C SER A 88 1.72 -10.29 -29.55
N SER A 89 1.47 -9.69 -28.39
CA SER A 89 2.01 -8.36 -28.05
C SER A 89 2.14 -8.20 -26.53
N TYR A 90 2.97 -7.26 -26.09
CA TYR A 90 3.06 -6.88 -24.69
C TYR A 90 2.80 -5.39 -24.52
N TYR A 91 2.31 -5.01 -23.34
CA TYR A 91 2.17 -3.62 -22.93
C TYR A 91 3.18 -3.34 -21.82
N GLY A 92 4.06 -2.36 -22.04
CA GLY A 92 5.09 -1.95 -21.08
C GLY A 92 4.89 -0.50 -20.65
N TYR A 93 5.07 -0.20 -19.37
CA TYR A 93 4.99 1.15 -18.84
C TYR A 93 6.01 1.38 -17.72
N GLN A 94 6.35 2.66 -17.48
CA GLN A 94 7.20 3.02 -16.34
C GLN A 94 6.36 3.00 -15.04
N ASP A 95 6.79 2.21 -14.08
CA ASP A 95 6.08 2.03 -12.83
C ASP A 95 6.54 3.01 -11.75
N PHE A 96 5.65 3.23 -10.79
CA PHE A 96 5.90 4.02 -9.61
C PHE A 96 6.03 3.08 -8.42
N CYS A 97 7.26 2.81 -8.00
CA CYS A 97 7.53 1.98 -6.82
C CYS A 97 7.99 2.80 -5.61
N ASN A 98 8.05 4.12 -5.72
CA ASN A 98 8.42 4.97 -4.60
C ASN A 98 7.23 5.20 -3.67
N LYS A 99 7.48 5.46 -2.39
CA LYS A 99 6.42 5.86 -1.47
C LYS A 99 6.03 7.32 -1.72
N THR A 100 4.76 7.61 -1.52
CA THR A 100 4.20 8.97 -1.57
C THR A 100 4.86 9.84 -0.51
N ARG A 101 4.97 11.15 -0.78
CA ARG A 101 5.56 12.11 0.19
C ARG A 101 4.65 12.33 1.40
N THR A 102 3.35 12.16 1.21
CA THR A 102 2.31 12.28 2.23
C THR A 102 2.23 11.06 3.14
N GLY A 103 2.79 9.92 2.71
CA GLY A 103 2.65 8.63 3.38
C GLY A 103 1.30 7.94 3.11
N ASN A 104 0.41 8.56 2.34
CA ASN A 104 -0.86 7.96 1.93
C ASN A 104 -0.66 6.79 0.95
N PRO A 105 -1.53 5.78 0.94
CA PRO A 105 -1.49 4.74 -0.09
C PRO A 105 -1.66 5.35 -1.49
N ALA A 106 -0.92 4.77 -2.44
CA ALA A 106 -1.03 5.10 -3.85
C ALA A 106 -1.60 3.92 -4.62
N ILE A 107 -2.56 4.18 -5.51
CA ILE A 107 -3.12 3.18 -6.42
C ILE A 107 -2.86 3.58 -7.87
N ARG A 108 -2.51 2.60 -8.68
CA ARG A 108 -2.63 2.60 -10.14
C ARG A 108 -3.67 1.57 -10.58
N VAL A 109 -4.40 1.84 -11.65
CA VAL A 109 -5.29 0.84 -12.27
C VAL A 109 -4.63 0.29 -13.53
N LEU A 110 -4.65 -1.04 -13.64
CA LEU A 110 -4.15 -1.81 -14.77
C LEU A 110 -5.34 -2.55 -15.38
N VAL A 111 -5.72 -2.22 -16.60
CA VAL A 111 -6.85 -2.87 -17.28
C VAL A 111 -6.30 -3.78 -18.37
N TYR A 112 -6.76 -5.03 -18.36
CA TYR A 112 -6.60 -5.97 -19.46
C TYR A 112 -7.99 -6.36 -19.96
N SER A 113 -8.28 -6.05 -21.23
CA SER A 113 -9.55 -6.39 -21.84
C SER A 113 -9.35 -7.29 -23.06
N ARG A 114 -10.14 -8.37 -23.14
CA ARG A 114 -10.23 -9.22 -24.34
C ARG A 114 -11.23 -8.67 -25.37
N ILE A 115 -11.95 -7.60 -25.02
CA ILE A 115 -13.01 -7.00 -25.84
C ILE A 115 -12.61 -5.57 -26.18
N ASN A 116 -12.99 -5.10 -27.37
CA ASN A 116 -12.87 -3.67 -27.67
C ASN A 116 -13.93 -2.87 -26.91
N LEU A 117 -13.53 -2.32 -25.77
CA LEU A 117 -14.31 -1.35 -25.00
C LEU A 117 -13.82 0.07 -25.27
N ASN A 118 -14.75 1.02 -25.43
CA ASN A 118 -14.40 2.43 -25.66
C ASN A 118 -13.71 3.05 -24.44
N VAL A 119 -14.37 3.04 -23.27
CA VAL A 119 -13.82 3.60 -22.02
C VAL A 119 -14.25 2.71 -20.86
N THR A 120 -13.29 2.26 -20.07
CA THR A 120 -13.55 1.61 -18.78
C THR A 120 -13.42 2.64 -17.67
N ARG A 121 -14.47 2.81 -16.87
CA ARG A 121 -14.48 3.69 -15.69
C ARG A 121 -14.33 2.87 -14.43
N ILE A 122 -13.30 3.15 -13.64
CA ILE A 122 -13.06 2.50 -12.35
C ILE A 122 -13.16 3.55 -11.24
N GLU A 123 -14.04 3.30 -10.29
CA GLU A 123 -14.36 4.18 -9.16
C GLU A 123 -14.13 3.44 -7.84
N LEU A 124 -13.76 4.19 -6.81
CA LEU A 124 -13.65 3.70 -5.43
C LEU A 124 -14.79 4.29 -4.60
N SER A 125 -15.46 3.46 -3.81
CA SER A 125 -16.61 3.88 -3.00
C SER A 125 -16.27 5.04 -2.05
N GLY A 126 -17.11 6.08 -2.04
CA GLY A 126 -16.95 7.20 -1.11
C GLY A 126 -15.85 8.19 -1.50
N ILE A 127 -15.29 8.07 -2.71
CA ILE A 127 -14.32 9.02 -3.28
C ILE A 127 -14.85 9.52 -4.62
N ASP A 128 -14.79 10.83 -4.83
CA ASP A 128 -15.09 11.46 -6.10
C ASP A 128 -13.85 11.46 -7.01
N PHE A 129 -13.41 10.26 -7.40
CA PHE A 129 -12.26 10.07 -8.29
C PHE A 129 -12.54 8.90 -9.23
N VAL A 130 -12.33 9.14 -10.53
CA VAL A 130 -12.59 8.15 -11.58
C VAL A 130 -11.30 7.90 -12.36
N PHE A 131 -10.91 6.64 -12.45
CA PHE A 131 -9.90 6.18 -13.39
C PHE A 131 -10.57 5.85 -14.73
N GLU A 132 -10.11 6.48 -15.81
CA GLU A 132 -10.61 6.22 -17.15
C GLU A 132 -9.48 5.71 -18.04
N ILE A 133 -9.75 4.62 -18.76
CA ILE A 133 -8.81 4.05 -19.72
C ILE A 133 -9.53 3.40 -20.90
N ASN A 134 -8.91 3.51 -22.08
CA ASN A 134 -9.42 2.93 -23.32
C ASN A 134 -8.61 1.69 -23.65
N GLY A 135 -9.27 0.53 -23.74
CA GLY A 135 -8.63 -0.75 -24.00
C GLY A 135 -7.69 -1.23 -22.88
N THR A 136 -6.66 -1.98 -23.27
CA THR A 136 -5.65 -2.53 -22.35
C THR A 136 -4.56 -1.51 -22.08
N GLY A 137 -4.26 -1.25 -20.81
CA GLY A 137 -3.19 -0.33 -20.42
C GLY A 137 -3.15 -0.06 -18.91
N ALA A 138 -2.40 0.98 -18.53
CA ALA A 138 -2.25 1.39 -17.13
C ALA A 138 -2.51 2.89 -16.97
N THR A 139 -3.16 3.28 -15.87
CA THR A 139 -3.45 4.69 -15.56
C THR A 139 -2.27 5.39 -14.89
N ALA A 140 -2.39 6.70 -14.71
CA ALA A 140 -1.56 7.42 -13.74
C ALA A 140 -1.85 6.93 -12.31
N VAL A 141 -0.90 7.18 -11.42
CA VAL A 141 -1.01 6.88 -9.99
C VAL A 141 -1.80 7.98 -9.31
N ALA A 142 -2.71 7.61 -8.41
CA ALA A 142 -3.42 8.54 -7.54
C ALA A 142 -3.26 8.15 -6.07
N GLU A 143 -3.24 9.15 -5.18
CA GLU A 143 -3.13 8.96 -3.73
C GLU A 143 -4.51 8.97 -3.08
N PHE A 144 -4.72 8.07 -2.11
CA PHE A 144 -5.98 7.94 -1.38
C PHE A 144 -5.72 7.84 0.13
N LEU A 145 -6.76 8.02 0.93
CA LEU A 145 -6.65 7.74 2.36
C LEU A 145 -6.59 6.22 2.60
N PRO A 146 -5.94 5.75 3.69
CA PRO A 146 -6.00 4.34 4.08
C PRO A 146 -7.43 3.98 4.49
N GLY A 147 -7.88 2.79 4.09
CA GLY A 147 -9.26 2.39 4.31
C GLY A 147 -9.67 1.17 3.49
N LYS A 148 -10.93 0.77 3.68
CA LYS A 148 -11.60 -0.22 2.82
C LYS A 148 -12.42 0.51 1.77
N TYR A 149 -12.35 0.03 0.53
CA TYR A 149 -13.04 0.61 -0.61
C TYR A 149 -13.70 -0.48 -1.43
N ASP A 150 -14.95 -0.27 -1.81
CA ASP A 150 -15.58 -1.08 -2.85
C ASP A 150 -15.18 -0.53 -4.22
N VAL A 151 -14.71 -1.42 -5.08
CA VAL A 151 -14.33 -1.12 -6.46
C VAL A 151 -15.58 -1.23 -7.33
N LYS A 152 -15.90 -0.14 -8.00
CA LYS A 152 -16.96 -0.09 -9.01
C LYS A 152 -16.35 0.02 -10.40
N ILE A 153 -16.79 -0.83 -11.32
CA ILE A 153 -16.42 -0.77 -12.73
C ILE A 153 -17.68 -0.47 -13.52
N ASN A 154 -17.66 0.63 -14.28
CA ASN A 154 -18.81 1.12 -15.05
C ASN A 154 -20.09 1.21 -14.19
N GLY A 155 -19.96 1.64 -12.93
CA GLY A 155 -21.05 1.78 -11.96
C GLY A 155 -21.46 0.51 -11.21
N LYS A 156 -20.97 -0.68 -11.61
CA LYS A 156 -21.26 -1.95 -10.92
C LYS A 156 -20.17 -2.27 -9.90
N VAL A 157 -20.56 -2.59 -8.66
CA VAL A 157 -19.61 -3.08 -7.63
C VAL A 157 -19.10 -4.46 -8.04
N VAL A 158 -17.78 -4.64 -8.06
CA VAL A 158 -17.12 -5.89 -8.49
C VAL A 158 -16.39 -6.57 -7.34
N SER A 159 -15.66 -5.83 -6.51
CA SER A 159 -14.85 -6.38 -5.41
C SER A 159 -14.57 -5.32 -4.34
N ASP A 160 -14.12 -5.72 -3.16
CA ASP A 160 -13.61 -4.82 -2.13
C ASP A 160 -12.07 -4.90 -2.02
N ILE A 161 -11.45 -3.77 -1.68
CA ILE A 161 -9.99 -3.65 -1.52
C ILE A 161 -9.66 -2.93 -0.22
N VAL A 162 -8.48 -3.23 0.34
CA VAL A 162 -7.98 -2.61 1.57
C VAL A 162 -6.64 -1.93 1.32
N LEU A 163 -6.61 -0.62 1.53
CA LEU A 163 -5.41 0.18 1.41
C LEU A 163 -4.82 0.48 2.77
N ARG A 164 -3.52 0.21 2.92
CA ARG A 164 -2.77 0.49 4.14
C ARG A 164 -1.77 1.61 3.89
N LEU A 165 -1.49 2.36 4.95
CA LEU A 165 -0.61 3.53 4.91
C LEU A 165 0.75 3.21 4.27
N GLY A 166 1.20 4.06 3.34
CA GLY A 166 2.48 3.98 2.65
C GLY A 166 2.63 2.78 1.70
N GLY A 167 1.55 2.05 1.41
CA GLY A 167 1.54 1.00 0.40
C GLY A 167 1.36 1.56 -1.00
N VAL A 168 2.03 0.97 -1.98
CA VAL A 168 1.79 1.27 -3.39
C VAL A 168 1.18 0.04 -4.03
N TYR A 169 0.03 0.22 -4.67
CA TYR A 169 -0.83 -0.84 -5.15
C TYR A 169 -1.12 -0.69 -6.63
N THR A 170 -1.24 -1.82 -7.32
CA THR A 170 -1.77 -1.89 -8.69
C THR A 170 -3.05 -2.70 -8.65
N LEU A 171 -4.15 -2.06 -9.03
CA LEU A 171 -5.45 -2.68 -9.17
C LEU A 171 -5.54 -3.31 -10.57
N GLN A 172 -5.38 -4.62 -10.63
CA GLN A 172 -5.46 -5.39 -11.86
C GLN A 172 -6.92 -5.72 -12.17
N THR A 173 -7.39 -5.29 -13.34
CA THR A 173 -8.77 -5.47 -13.81
C THR A 173 -8.75 -6.34 -15.05
N ASN A 174 -9.33 -7.53 -14.95
CA ASN A 174 -9.62 -8.39 -16.07
C ASN A 174 -11.03 -8.11 -16.57
N ILE A 175 -11.16 -7.75 -17.85
CA ILE A 175 -12.45 -7.61 -18.49
C ILE A 175 -12.58 -8.68 -19.57
N ASP A 176 -13.40 -9.68 -19.28
CA ASP A 176 -13.78 -10.73 -20.19
C ASP A 176 -15.23 -10.59 -20.66
N VAL A 177 -15.63 -11.41 -21.64
CA VAL A 177 -16.99 -11.41 -22.21
C VAL A 177 -18.03 -11.77 -21.16
N ASP A 178 -17.71 -12.73 -20.29
CA ASP A 178 -18.65 -13.29 -19.32
C ASP A 178 -18.60 -12.56 -17.98
N GLU A 179 -17.41 -12.15 -17.54
CA GLU A 179 -17.20 -11.56 -16.23
C GLU A 179 -16.07 -10.54 -16.19
N THR A 180 -16.18 -9.62 -15.23
CA THR A 180 -15.11 -8.68 -14.89
C THR A 180 -14.59 -9.06 -13.51
N LYS A 181 -13.29 -9.30 -13.41
CA LYS A 181 -12.62 -9.68 -12.17
C LYS A 181 -11.54 -8.68 -11.83
N VAL A 182 -11.32 -8.49 -10.53
CA VAL A 182 -10.37 -7.51 -10.02
C VAL A 182 -9.49 -8.15 -8.96
N GLY A 183 -8.19 -7.92 -9.06
CA GLY A 183 -7.22 -8.29 -8.04
C GLY A 183 -6.33 -7.12 -7.66
N LEU A 184 -5.95 -7.07 -6.38
CA LEU A 184 -5.07 -6.03 -5.86
C LEU A 184 -3.66 -6.59 -5.64
N SER A 185 -2.67 -6.06 -6.37
CA SER A 185 -1.28 -6.43 -6.20
C SER A 185 -0.52 -5.35 -5.44
N ILE A 186 0.32 -5.78 -4.50
CA ILE A 186 1.16 -4.90 -3.70
C ILE A 186 2.50 -4.73 -4.42
N VAL A 187 2.74 -3.55 -4.98
CA VAL A 187 4.01 -3.20 -5.64
C VAL A 187 5.06 -2.86 -4.60
N THR A 188 4.67 -2.03 -3.63
CA THR A 188 5.52 -1.63 -2.50
C THR A 188 4.79 -1.93 -1.20
N PRO A 189 5.42 -2.66 -0.26
CA PRO A 189 4.77 -3.04 0.98
C PRO A 189 4.39 -1.81 1.80
N PRO A 190 3.22 -1.83 2.46
CA PRO A 190 2.79 -0.75 3.32
C PRO A 190 3.74 -0.56 4.50
N ASN A 191 3.71 0.63 5.09
CA ASN A 191 4.50 0.92 6.28
C ASN A 191 3.98 0.06 7.44
N SER A 192 4.89 -0.69 8.06
CA SER A 192 4.66 -1.40 9.31
C SER A 192 5.67 -0.89 10.34
N VAL A 193 5.16 -0.36 11.44
CA VAL A 193 5.97 -0.10 12.65
C VAL A 193 5.67 -1.21 13.63
N HIS A 194 6.70 -1.78 14.26
CA HIS A 194 6.48 -2.79 15.28
C HIS A 194 5.72 -2.19 16.46
N VAL A 195 4.65 -2.85 16.89
CA VAL A 195 3.84 -2.44 18.05
C VAL A 195 4.71 -2.33 19.31
N LEU A 196 5.80 -3.11 19.41
CA LEU A 196 6.75 -3.04 20.51
C LEU A 196 7.41 -1.66 20.67
N TRP A 197 7.36 -0.81 19.65
CA TRP A 197 7.91 0.54 19.71
C TRP A 197 7.11 1.50 20.58
N ILE A 198 5.90 1.10 20.96
CA ILE A 198 5.07 1.77 21.95
C ILE A 198 5.60 1.51 23.38
N LEU A 199 6.29 0.37 23.60
CA LEU A 199 6.71 -0.06 24.93
C LEU A 199 7.64 0.93 25.65
N PRO A 200 8.71 1.47 25.03
CA PRO A 200 9.59 2.42 25.72
C PRO A 200 8.88 3.70 26.17
N GLN A 201 7.92 4.18 25.38
CA GLN A 201 7.11 5.35 25.73
C GLN A 201 6.24 5.08 26.95
N TYR A 202 5.58 3.92 27.00
CA TYR A 202 4.79 3.53 28.17
C TYR A 202 5.64 3.29 29.42
N ILE A 203 6.84 2.72 29.27
CA ILE A 203 7.75 2.55 30.41
C ILE A 203 8.20 3.90 30.95
N ALA A 204 8.63 4.82 30.09
CA ALA A 204 9.04 6.16 30.53
C ALA A 204 7.90 6.92 31.21
N LEU A 205 6.68 6.84 30.66
CA LEU A 205 5.50 7.49 31.20
C LEU A 205 5.10 6.92 32.56
N THR A 206 5.09 5.59 32.71
CA THR A 206 4.77 4.93 33.99
C THR A 206 5.82 5.19 35.06
N ILE A 207 7.12 5.21 34.71
CA ILE A 207 8.19 5.60 35.64
C ILE A 207 8.01 7.06 36.09
N ALA A 208 7.77 7.98 35.16
CA ALA A 208 7.54 9.39 35.48
C ALA A 208 6.33 9.57 36.40
N GLU A 209 5.24 8.86 36.12
CA GLU A 209 4.03 8.88 36.94
C GLU A 209 4.30 8.36 38.36
N VAL A 210 4.89 7.17 38.50
CA VAL A 210 5.18 6.57 39.82
C VAL A 210 6.12 7.46 40.63
N LEU A 211 7.19 7.96 40.01
CA LEU A 211 8.17 8.81 40.69
C LEU A 211 7.55 10.13 41.14
N PHE A 212 6.77 10.80 40.30
CA PHE A 212 6.19 12.11 40.65
C PHE A 212 5.02 11.99 41.64
N LEU A 213 4.13 11.03 41.42
CA LEU A 213 2.86 10.93 42.15
C LEU A 213 3.08 10.37 43.55
N ILE A 214 3.90 9.32 43.72
CA ILE A 214 4.16 8.72 45.04
C ILE A 214 5.04 9.64 45.89
N THR A 215 6.12 10.18 45.33
CA THR A 215 7.02 11.06 46.11
C THR A 215 6.35 12.38 46.45
N GLY A 216 5.57 12.96 45.53
CA GLY A 216 4.84 14.21 45.76
C GLY A 216 3.81 14.07 46.88
N VAL A 217 3.01 13.01 46.86
CA VAL A 217 2.04 12.74 47.93
C VAL A 217 2.76 12.47 49.25
N ALA A 218 3.84 11.68 49.25
CA ALA A 218 4.61 11.41 50.45
C ALA A 218 5.19 12.69 51.07
N PHE A 219 5.76 13.58 50.25
CA PHE A 219 6.26 14.88 50.70
C PHE A 219 5.17 15.77 51.30
N VAL A 220 4.01 15.85 50.65
CA VAL A 220 2.85 16.59 51.17
C VAL A 220 2.40 16.03 52.52
N PHE A 221 2.42 14.71 52.71
CA PHE A 221 2.04 14.09 53.98
C PHE A 221 3.05 14.30 55.11
N THR A 222 4.36 14.36 54.81
CA THR A 222 5.42 14.55 55.80
C THR A 222 5.59 16.00 56.21
N GLU A 223 5.55 16.94 55.25
CA GLU A 223 5.85 18.35 55.49
C GLU A 223 4.61 19.21 55.81
N ALA A 224 3.38 18.73 55.53
CA ALA A 224 2.20 19.54 55.82
C ALA A 224 1.85 19.55 57.34
N PRO A 225 1.47 20.73 57.90
CA PRO A 225 0.97 20.86 59.26
C PRO A 225 -0.23 19.94 59.52
N SER A 226 -0.38 19.41 60.74
CA SER A 226 -1.41 18.43 61.11
C SER A 226 -2.85 18.87 60.77
N SER A 227 -3.15 20.17 60.81
CA SER A 227 -4.46 20.74 60.46
C SER A 227 -4.69 20.95 58.96
N MET A 228 -3.66 20.91 58.11
CA MET A 228 -3.72 21.25 56.68
C MET A 228 -3.46 20.07 55.73
N LYS A 229 -3.16 18.87 56.25
CA LYS A 229 -2.88 17.67 55.43
C LYS A 229 -4.00 17.34 54.44
N SER A 230 -5.25 17.42 54.88
CA SER A 230 -6.41 17.15 54.02
C SER A 230 -6.56 18.17 52.89
N LEU A 231 -6.30 19.45 53.15
CA LEU A 231 -6.39 20.52 52.16
C LEU A 231 -5.30 20.40 51.09
N MET A 232 -4.07 20.10 51.49
CA MET A 232 -2.96 19.93 50.55
C MET A 232 -3.16 18.68 49.68
N GLN A 233 -3.63 17.57 50.26
CA GLN A 233 -3.95 16.36 49.51
C GLN A 233 -5.12 16.59 48.54
N ALA A 234 -6.16 17.31 48.96
CA ALA A 234 -7.27 17.68 48.08
C ALA A 234 -6.80 18.57 46.93
N SER A 235 -5.89 19.51 47.19
CA SER A 235 -5.29 20.37 46.16
C SER A 235 -4.49 19.57 45.14
N TRP A 236 -3.77 18.54 45.58
CA TRP A 236 -3.06 17.61 44.70
C TRP A 236 -4.02 16.80 43.81
N TRP A 237 -5.09 16.24 44.38
CA TRP A 237 -6.09 15.55 43.56
C TRP A 237 -6.82 16.47 42.59
N LEU A 238 -6.99 17.75 42.95
CA LEU A 238 -7.57 18.76 42.06
C LEU A 238 -6.71 19.00 40.82
N THR A 239 -5.38 19.07 40.95
CA THR A 239 -4.49 19.24 39.79
C THR A 239 -4.53 18.00 38.87
N VAL A 240 -4.59 16.79 39.45
CA VAL A 240 -4.80 15.56 38.66
C VAL A 240 -6.16 15.58 37.94
N GLY A 241 -7.22 15.98 38.63
CA GLY A 241 -8.55 16.15 38.04
C GLY A 241 -8.56 17.15 36.89
N PHE A 242 -7.86 18.27 37.04
CA PHE A 242 -7.70 19.26 35.97
C PHE A 242 -6.93 18.71 34.77
N GLY A 243 -5.86 17.94 35.00
CA GLY A 243 -5.14 17.24 33.93
C GLY A 243 -6.05 16.27 33.16
N ASN A 244 -6.86 15.48 33.87
CA ASN A 244 -7.83 14.58 33.25
C ASN A 244 -8.90 15.33 32.46
N MET A 245 -9.34 16.50 32.93
CA MET A 245 -10.29 17.36 32.21
C MET A 245 -9.73 17.84 30.87
N ILE A 246 -8.44 18.20 30.80
CA ILE A 246 -7.78 18.59 29.53
C ILE A 246 -7.85 17.45 28.51
N ILE A 247 -7.59 16.20 28.94
CA ILE A 247 -7.64 15.03 28.05
C ILE A 247 -9.04 14.85 27.46
N VAL A 248 -10.08 14.99 28.28
CA VAL A 248 -11.48 14.90 27.83
C VAL A 248 -11.78 15.97 26.78
N ILE A 249 -11.39 17.23 27.03
CA ILE A 249 -11.60 18.34 26.10
C ILE A 249 -10.92 18.04 24.75
N ILE A 250 -9.65 17.62 24.76
CA ILE A 250 -8.91 17.30 23.53
C ILE A 250 -9.57 16.14 22.77
N SER A 251 -10.01 15.10 23.47
CA SER A 251 -10.64 13.93 22.84
C SER A 251 -11.96 14.27 22.15
N HIS A 252 -12.75 15.19 22.72
CA HIS A 252 -14.08 15.55 22.23
C HIS A 252 -14.04 16.70 21.22
N ALA A 253 -13.10 17.63 21.36
CA ALA A 253 -13.00 18.79 20.49
C ALA A 253 -12.66 18.45 19.03
N LYS A 254 -12.33 17.18 18.71
CA LYS A 254 -11.87 16.74 17.37
C LYS A 254 -10.75 17.61 16.78
N LEU A 255 -10.01 18.34 17.63
CA LEU A 255 -8.89 19.21 17.21
C LEU A 255 -7.76 18.38 16.60
N VAL A 256 -7.71 17.10 16.92
CA VAL A 256 -6.90 16.09 16.24
C VAL A 256 -7.85 15.26 15.39
N ASN A 257 -7.76 15.40 14.07
CA ASN A 257 -8.42 14.50 13.14
C ASN A 257 -7.99 13.07 13.48
N ARG A 258 -8.94 12.21 13.86
CA ARG A 258 -8.68 10.78 14.05
C ARG A 258 -8.18 10.24 12.71
N GLN A 259 -6.87 9.96 12.67
CA GLN A 259 -6.20 9.25 11.57
C GLN A 259 -6.62 7.78 11.57
#